data_AF-A0A5N5QCF3-F1
#
_entry.id   AF-A0A5N5QCF3-F1
#
_cell.length_a   1.000
_cell.length_b   1.000
_cell.length_c   1.000
_cell.angle_alpha   90.00
_cell.angle_beta   90.00
_cell.angle_gamma   90.00
#
_symmetry.space_group_name_H-M   'P 1'
#
loop_
_entity.id
_entity.type
_entity.pdbx_description
1 polymer ?
#
loop_
_entity_poly.entity_id
_entity_poly.type
_entity_poly.pdbx_seq_one_letter_code
_entity_poly.pdbx_strand_id
1 'polypeptide(L)'
;MEVEIAPRLFSANGKRDPWRKATVSSDFNPRESTDLQPIVVSEGFRTFDLPVRNGAADKMVYAFQQLAVVYFTQWVKEWQTEHLETVKGGAAIEVEFAKLVAPPAFVPLCLCAFDVAFGGWLASQCPR
;
A
#
# COMPACT_ATOMS: atom_id res chain seq x y z
N MET A 1 -9.64 -14.23 27.73
CA MET A 1 -9.16 -12.95 27.17
C MET A 1 -9.98 -12.71 25.92
N GLU A 2 -11.02 -11.90 26.05
CA GLU A 2 -11.73 -11.37 24.90
C GLU A 2 -10.77 -10.34 24.27
N VAL A 3 -10.20 -10.68 23.12
CA VAL A 3 -9.35 -9.74 22.39
C VAL A 3 -10.31 -8.69 21.86
N GLU A 4 -10.33 -7.52 22.49
CA GLU A 4 -11.02 -6.35 21.94
C GLU A 4 -10.36 -6.02 20.60
N ILE A 5 -11.08 -6.31 19.52
CA ILE A 5 -10.62 -6.06 18.16
C ILE A 5 -10.73 -4.56 17.91
N ALA A 6 -9.61 -3.91 17.60
CA ALA A 6 -9.63 -2.52 17.17
C ALA A 6 -10.44 -2.41 15.86
N PRO A 7 -11.57 -1.67 15.84
CA PRO A 7 -12.41 -1.56 14.66
C PRO A 7 -11.75 -0.65 13.60
N ARG A 8 -12.11 -0.86 12.33
CA ARG A 8 -11.65 -0.11 11.15
C ARG A 8 -10.14 -0.27 10.90
N LEU A 9 -9.63 -1.48 11.09
CA LEU A 9 -8.23 -1.85 10.83
C LEU A 9 -8.13 -2.80 9.63
N PHE A 10 -7.66 -2.28 8.50
CA PHE A 10 -7.40 -3.09 7.31
C PHE A 10 -6.00 -3.72 7.40
N SER A 11 -5.94 -5.05 7.47
CA SER A 11 -4.68 -5.79 7.56
C SER A 11 -4.29 -6.34 6.19
N ALA A 12 -3.12 -5.89 5.71
CA ALA A 12 -2.60 -6.22 4.40
C ALA A 12 -1.31 -7.02 4.46
N ASN A 13 -1.27 -8.17 3.81
CA ASN A 13 -0.08 -9.01 3.77
C ASN A 13 0.18 -9.62 2.39
N GLY A 14 1.47 -9.80 2.08
CA GLY A 14 1.90 -10.60 0.95
C GLY A 14 2.04 -12.07 1.34
N LYS A 15 1.64 -12.98 0.45
CA LYS A 15 1.81 -14.42 0.64
C LYS A 15 3.29 -14.81 0.74
N ARG A 16 4.17 -14.06 0.07
CA ARG A 16 5.62 -14.30 0.08
C ARG A 16 6.34 -13.42 1.10
N ASP A 17 5.61 -12.73 1.96
CA ASP A 17 6.18 -11.94 3.04
C ASP A 17 6.71 -12.87 4.15
N PRO A 18 8.04 -12.90 4.43
CA PRO A 18 8.57 -13.70 5.53
C PRO A 18 7.99 -13.30 6.89
N TRP A 19 7.47 -12.07 6.99
CA TRP A 19 6.86 -11.53 8.20
C TRP A 19 5.39 -11.90 8.35
N ARG A 20 4.73 -12.45 7.31
CA ARG A 20 3.31 -12.88 7.38
C ARG A 20 3.03 -13.75 8.61
N LYS A 21 3.96 -14.67 8.91
CA LYS A 21 3.87 -15.62 10.03
C LYS A 21 3.78 -14.96 11.40
N ALA A 22 4.18 -13.69 11.53
CA ALA A 22 4.12 -12.90 12.77
C ALA A 22 2.93 -11.92 12.79
N THR A 23 1.99 -12.02 11.85
CA THR A 23 0.86 -11.09 11.72
C THR A 23 -0.48 -11.80 11.93
N VAL A 24 -1.58 -11.05 11.84
CA VAL A 24 -2.95 -11.59 11.93
C VAL A 24 -3.33 -12.52 10.78
N SER A 25 -2.55 -12.55 9.69
CA SER A 25 -2.70 -13.47 8.55
C SER A 25 -1.79 -14.71 8.64
N SER A 26 -1.33 -15.05 9.85
CA SER A 26 -0.46 -16.21 10.09
C SER A 26 -1.23 -17.53 10.07
N ASP A 27 -0.70 -18.53 9.37
CA ASP A 27 -1.25 -19.89 9.37
C ASP A 27 -1.15 -20.58 10.74
N PHE A 28 -0.27 -20.09 11.63
CA PHE A 28 -0.06 -20.65 12.97
C PHE A 28 -1.04 -20.11 14.02
N ASN A 29 -1.73 -19.00 13.72
CA ASN A 29 -2.70 -18.38 14.61
C ASN A 29 -3.85 -17.81 13.77
N PRO A 30 -4.76 -18.67 13.27
CA PRO A 30 -5.82 -18.23 12.37
C PRO A 30 -6.73 -17.23 13.08
N ARG A 31 -6.90 -16.05 12.45
CA ARG A 31 -7.85 -15.02 12.86
C ARG A 31 -8.95 -14.94 11.82
N GLU A 32 -10.18 -14.88 12.29
CA GLU A 32 -11.35 -14.62 11.45
C GLU A 32 -11.27 -13.20 10.91
N SER A 33 -11.44 -13.04 9.59
CA SER A 33 -11.59 -11.73 8.97
C SER A 33 -13.00 -11.21 9.22
N THR A 34 -13.13 -9.93 9.56
CA THR A 34 -14.43 -9.29 9.79
C THR A 34 -14.57 -8.04 8.93
N ASP A 35 -15.78 -7.49 8.81
CA ASP A 35 -16.00 -6.25 8.04
C ASP A 35 -15.30 -5.03 8.66
N LEU A 36 -15.08 -5.05 9.98
CA LEU A 36 -14.36 -4.00 10.70
C LEU A 36 -12.86 -4.27 10.81
N GLN A 37 -12.42 -5.52 10.60
CA GLN A 37 -11.02 -5.90 10.54
C GLN A 37 -10.79 -6.86 9.36
N PRO A 38 -10.83 -6.35 8.12
CA PRO A 38 -10.57 -7.17 6.95
C PRO A 38 -9.11 -7.59 6.93
N ILE A 39 -8.87 -8.90 6.84
CA ILE A 39 -7.53 -9.50 6.71
C ILE A 39 -7.39 -10.03 5.29
N VAL A 40 -6.57 -9.37 4.49
CA VAL A 40 -6.45 -9.68 3.06
C VAL A 40 -5.01 -10.08 2.75
N VAL A 41 -4.86 -11.13 1.93
CA VAL A 41 -3.56 -11.64 1.49
C VAL A 41 -3.47 -11.60 -0.04
N SER A 42 -2.43 -10.96 -0.56
CA SER A 42 -2.11 -10.94 -2.00
C SER A 42 -0.96 -11.90 -2.34
N GLU A 43 -0.67 -12.14 -3.62
CA GLU A 43 0.50 -12.93 -4.05
C GLU A 43 1.85 -12.16 -3.94
N GLY A 44 1.82 -10.95 -3.38
CA GLY A 44 2.98 -10.08 -3.24
C GLY A 44 3.93 -10.43 -2.10
N PHE A 45 4.90 -9.52 -1.88
CA PHE A 45 5.84 -9.55 -0.75
C PHE A 45 5.45 -8.50 0.31
N ARG A 46 6.33 -8.28 1.28
CA ARG A 46 6.20 -7.25 2.31
C ARG A 46 5.77 -5.92 1.70
N THR A 47 4.64 -5.39 2.17
CA THR A 47 4.10 -4.06 1.84
C THR A 47 4.01 -3.77 0.34
N PHE A 48 3.77 -4.80 -0.49
CA PHE A 48 3.63 -4.62 -1.94
C PHE A 48 2.34 -3.89 -2.33
N ASP A 49 1.38 -3.83 -1.42
CA ASP A 49 0.12 -3.10 -1.52
C ASP A 49 0.29 -1.58 -1.47
N LEU A 50 1.35 -1.03 -0.86
CA LEU A 50 1.51 0.43 -0.72
C LEU A 50 1.92 1.15 -2.03
N PRO A 51 2.90 0.66 -2.82
CA PRO A 51 3.30 1.36 -4.03
C PRO A 51 2.27 1.17 -5.16
N VAL A 52 1.73 2.28 -5.68
CA VAL A 52 0.78 2.27 -6.82
C VAL A 52 1.37 1.57 -8.05
N ARG A 53 2.67 1.73 -8.29
CA ARG A 53 3.38 1.06 -9.41
C ARG A 53 3.27 -0.47 -9.36
N ASN A 54 3.12 -1.06 -8.18
CA ASN A 54 3.00 -2.51 -8.03
C ASN A 54 1.62 -2.99 -8.50
N GLY A 55 0.56 -2.22 -8.23
CA GLY A 55 -0.77 -2.49 -8.80
C GLY A 55 -0.81 -2.31 -10.31
N ALA A 56 -0.03 -1.38 -10.86
CA ALA A 56 0.10 -1.23 -12.32
C ALA A 56 0.76 -2.46 -12.98
N ALA A 57 1.65 -3.15 -12.25
CA ALA A 57 2.38 -4.33 -12.74
C ALA A 57 1.65 -5.66 -12.46
N ASP A 58 0.90 -5.76 -11.35
CA ASP A 58 0.25 -6.98 -10.89
C ASP A 58 -1.25 -6.73 -10.60
N LYS A 59 -2.10 -7.43 -11.36
CA LYS A 59 -3.57 -7.33 -11.25
C LYS A 59 -4.11 -7.76 -9.89
N MET A 60 -3.45 -8.69 -9.19
CA MET A 60 -3.86 -9.11 -7.84
C MET A 60 -3.52 -8.03 -6.82
N VAL A 61 -2.37 -7.37 -6.96
CA VAL A 61 -2.01 -6.21 -6.13
C VAL A 61 -2.95 -5.03 -6.42
N TYR A 62 -3.35 -4.83 -7.69
CA TYR A 62 -4.34 -3.82 -8.03
C TYR A 62 -5.70 -4.10 -7.38
N ALA A 63 -6.23 -5.32 -7.52
CA ALA A 63 -7.49 -5.70 -6.90
C ALA A 63 -7.46 -5.53 -5.37
N PHE A 64 -6.32 -5.85 -4.77
CA PHE A 64 -6.05 -5.62 -3.36
C PHE A 64 -6.12 -4.13 -2.98
N GLN A 65 -5.44 -3.27 -3.74
CA GLN A 65 -5.46 -1.81 -3.53
C GLN A 65 -6.87 -1.24 -3.69
N GLN A 66 -7.62 -1.70 -4.69
CA GLN A 66 -9.01 -1.28 -4.90
C GLN A 66 -9.92 -1.71 -3.74
N LEU A 67 -9.73 -2.92 -3.20
CA LEU A 67 -10.48 -3.39 -2.04
C LEU A 67 -10.23 -2.50 -0.82
N ALA A 68 -8.98 -2.12 -0.57
CA ALA A 68 -8.64 -1.18 0.51
C ALA A 68 -9.35 0.17 0.33
N VAL A 69 -9.38 0.72 -0.89
CA VAL A 69 -10.10 1.96 -1.20
C VAL A 69 -11.59 1.85 -0.90
N VAL A 70 -12.23 0.72 -1.22
CA VAL A 70 -13.65 0.47 -0.92
C VAL A 70 -13.92 0.53 0.59
N TYR A 71 -13.14 -0.18 1.41
CA TYR A 71 -13.31 -0.14 2.86
C TYR A 71 -13.04 1.26 3.43
N PHE A 72 -11.97 1.93 3.00
CA PHE A 72 -11.63 3.26 3.51
C PHE A 72 -12.68 4.30 3.16
N THR A 73 -13.19 4.29 1.92
CA THR A 73 -14.25 5.21 1.50
C THR A 73 -15.55 4.95 2.26
N GLN A 74 -15.90 3.68 2.51
CA GLN A 74 -17.04 3.32 3.34
C GLN A 74 -16.87 3.85 4.77
N TRP A 75 -15.74 3.58 5.43
CA TRP A 75 -15.52 4.02 6.82
C TRP A 75 -15.49 5.54 6.97
N VAL A 76 -14.90 6.25 6.00
CA VAL A 76 -14.94 7.73 5.97
C VAL A 76 -16.38 8.22 5.84
N LYS A 77 -17.19 7.60 4.97
CA LYS A 77 -18.60 7.98 4.78
C LYS A 77 -19.44 7.71 6.03
N GLU A 78 -19.24 6.57 6.69
CA GLU A 78 -19.88 6.25 7.96
C GLU A 78 -19.52 7.28 9.02
N TRP A 79 -18.22 7.59 9.16
CA TRP A 79 -17.74 8.60 10.10
C TRP A 79 -18.35 9.98 9.83
N GLN A 80 -18.39 10.43 8.57
CA GLN A 80 -19.02 11.70 8.19
C GLN A 80 -20.51 11.74 8.51
N THR A 81 -21.21 10.62 8.36
CA THR A 81 -22.65 10.50 8.67
C THR A 81 -22.88 10.60 10.18
N GLU A 82 -21.99 10.03 10.99
CA GLU A 82 -22.02 10.13 12.46
C GLU A 82 -21.62 11.52 12.96
N HIS A 83 -20.78 12.25 12.22
CA HIS A 83 -20.18 13.53 12.65
C HIS A 83 -20.61 14.72 11.76
N LEU A 84 -21.91 14.88 11.54
CA LEU A 84 -22.49 15.91 10.66
C LEU A 84 -22.05 17.35 10.99
N GLU A 85 -21.71 17.63 12.25
CA GLU A 85 -21.24 18.95 12.68
C GLU A 85 -19.83 19.28 12.18
N THR A 86 -18.97 18.26 11.99
CA THR A 86 -17.61 18.43 11.47
C THR A 86 -17.59 18.62 9.95
N VAL A 87 -18.60 18.10 9.24
CA VAL A 87 -18.73 18.23 7.78
C VAL A 87 -19.20 19.64 7.38
N LYS A 88 -19.93 20.34 8.25
CA LYS A 88 -20.40 21.72 8.00
C LYS A 88 -19.28 22.79 8.09
N GLY A 89 -18.07 22.43 8.50
CA GLY A 89 -17.00 23.38 8.84
C GLY A 89 -15.63 23.16 8.20
N GLY A 90 -15.47 22.21 7.27
CA GLY A 90 -14.21 22.00 6.56
C GLY A 90 -14.34 22.39 5.11
N ALA A 91 -13.88 23.58 4.74
CA ALA A 91 -13.67 23.91 3.32
C ALA A 91 -12.82 22.80 2.69
N ALA A 92 -13.27 22.28 1.54
CA ALA A 92 -12.44 21.38 0.74
C ALA A 92 -11.07 22.03 0.56
N ILE A 93 -10.00 21.36 1.01
CA ILE A 93 -8.65 21.76 0.63
C ILE A 93 -8.49 21.30 -0.81
N GLU A 94 -8.80 22.19 -1.76
CA GLU A 94 -8.47 21.97 -3.15
C GLU A 94 -6.94 21.86 -3.26
N VAL A 95 -6.48 20.76 -3.86
CA VAL A 95 -5.06 20.57 -4.12
C VAL A 95 -4.66 21.55 -5.23
N GLU A 96 -4.05 22.68 -4.85
CA GLU A 96 -3.37 23.55 -5.81
C GLU A 96 -2.15 22.81 -6.35
N PHE A 97 -2.26 22.22 -7.55
CA PHE A 97 -1.15 21.58 -8.24
C PHE A 97 0.08 22.49 -8.38
N ALA A 98 -0.12 23.81 -8.41
CA ALA A 98 0.94 24.81 -8.44
C ALA A 98 1.80 24.88 -7.15
N LYS A 99 1.27 24.39 -6.01
CA LYS A 99 1.99 24.29 -4.73
C LYS A 99 2.53 22.89 -4.43
N LEU A 100 2.22 21.90 -5.27
CA LEU A 100 2.87 20.60 -5.19
C LEU A 100 4.31 20.77 -5.69
N VAL A 101 5.25 20.85 -4.75
CA VAL A 101 6.67 20.67 -5.07
C VAL A 101 6.78 19.26 -5.63
N ALA A 102 7.15 19.15 -6.91
CA ALA A 102 7.34 17.86 -7.55
C ALA A 102 8.24 17.00 -6.65
N PRO A 103 7.85 15.75 -6.32
CA PRO A 103 8.77 14.85 -5.63
C PRO A 103 10.07 14.82 -6.44
N PRO A 104 11.24 14.81 -5.77
CA PRO A 104 12.51 14.74 -6.49
C PRO A 104 12.40 13.61 -7.50
N ALA A 105 12.66 13.93 -8.78
CA ALA A 105 12.52 12.99 -9.87
C ALA A 105 13.10 11.65 -9.42
N PHE A 106 12.28 10.59 -9.46
CA PHE A 106 12.74 9.24 -9.15
C PHE A 106 13.89 8.96 -10.11
N VAL A 107 15.12 9.11 -9.61
CA VAL A 107 16.31 8.69 -10.34
C VAL A 107 16.16 7.19 -10.41
N PRO A 108 15.90 6.59 -11.59
CA PRO A 108 15.99 5.15 -11.68
C PRO A 108 17.42 4.82 -11.26
N LEU A 109 17.57 4.04 -10.18
CA LEU A 109 18.85 3.42 -9.89
C LEU A 109 19.31 2.80 -11.20
N CYS A 110 20.43 3.30 -11.70
CA CYS A 110 21.03 2.94 -12.97
C CYS A 110 20.84 1.44 -13.17
N LEU A 111 20.01 1.06 -14.15
CA LEU A 111 20.03 -0.30 -14.67
C LEU A 111 21.43 -0.46 -15.22
N CYS A 112 22.33 -1.05 -14.44
CA CYS A 112 23.52 -1.68 -14.98
C CYS A 112 23.00 -2.79 -15.90
N ALA A 113 22.73 -2.44 -17.16
CA ALA A 113 22.53 -3.40 -18.21
C ALA A 113 23.84 -4.18 -18.31
N PHE A 114 23.79 -5.46 -17.94
CA PHE A 114 24.89 -6.38 -18.14
C PHE A 114 24.90 -6.72 -19.63
N ASP A 115 25.70 -6.00 -20.41
CA ASP A 115 25.82 -6.23 -21.84
C ASP A 115 26.68 -7.49 -22.07
N VAL A 116 26.04 -8.59 -22.49
CA VAL A 116 26.68 -9.91 -22.64
C VAL A 116 27.63 -9.96 -23.86
N ALA A 117 27.62 -8.93 -24.71
CA ALA A 117 28.38 -8.93 -25.97
C ALA A 117 29.88 -8.64 -25.84
N PHE A 118 30.34 -7.99 -24.77
CA PHE A 118 31.75 -7.69 -24.54
C PHE A 118 32.06 -7.84 -23.06
N GLY A 119 32.67 -8.96 -22.66
CA GLY A 119 32.94 -9.32 -21.26
C GLY A 119 33.85 -8.35 -20.51
N GLY A 120 33.32 -7.21 -20.06
CA GLY A 120 34.00 -6.23 -19.23
C GLY A 120 33.07 -5.14 -18.70
N TRP A 121 33.25 -4.74 -17.44
CA TRP A 121 32.49 -3.66 -16.80
C TRP A 121 32.97 -2.29 -17.31
N LEU A 122 32.14 -1.57 -18.06
CA LEU A 122 32.36 -0.15 -18.35
C LEU A 122 31.94 0.69 -17.14
N ALA A 123 32.84 0.81 -16.17
CA ALA A 123 32.72 1.76 -15.07
C ALA A 123 33.14 3.16 -15.56
N SER A 124 32.24 3.92 -16.20
CA SER A 124 32.60 5.30 -16.52
C SER A 124 31.48 6.34 -16.54
N GLN A 125 30.29 6.09 -16.00
CA GLN A 125 29.28 7.16 -15.87
C GLN A 125 28.46 7.04 -14.59
N CYS A 126 29.03 7.53 -13.48
CA CYS A 126 28.26 7.99 -12.31
C CYS A 126 29.07 9.14 -11.67
N PRO A 127 28.52 10.36 -11.53
CA PRO A 127 29.23 11.44 -10.87
C PRO A 127 29.33 11.17 -9.36
N ARG A 128 30.47 11.56 -8.78
CA ARG A 128 30.86 11.36 -7.37
C ARG A 128 29.88 12.00 -6.39
#